data_AF-A0A948GAZ5-F1
#
_entry.id   AF-A0A948GAZ5-F1
#
_cell.length_a   1.000
_cell.length_b   1.000
_cell.length_c   1.000
_cell.angle_alpha   90.00
_cell.angle_beta   90.00
_cell.angle_gamma   90.00
#
_symmetry.space_group_name_H-M   'P 1'
#
loop_
_entity.id
_entity.type
_entity.pdbx_description
1 polymer ?
#
loop_
_entity_poly.entity_id
_entity_poly.type
_entity_poly.pdbx_seq_one_letter_code
_entity_poly.pdbx_strand_id
1 'polypeptide(L)'
;MKNLKVKTQNLVKLLDALKDASNLLAPQTDKYGDTYFQQVVDASQVVLKHFKPLMPAVREVLFGQLEDMITFKDTASGTKIKPVKAAKDTILFGLPNCDLDGILYNDEFFAKREFADFYYVNARKKLTIITLACLTPPNENCFCASMGHGPFAEKGFDLQLTDMGDGFFLVNIGSKKGQKIVDDNSSLFEAAGEADLSKWKELKQQAEESTTKKDVNKKKALDNMGRTPLKEQMIIEISDRCISCGACNYTCPTCTCFNVIDHKKDKAGTRKRVLDSCILGGYFRMAGGHNPKEAKEDRTRNRYFCKLLWDKEKLGDSGCVGCGRCLDACPVKVDIKDVIKQLSN
;
A
#
# COMPACT_ATOMS: atom_id res chain seq x y z
N MET A 1 -14.34 24.02 1.82
CA MET A 1 -13.68 23.21 0.77
C MET A 1 -14.57 23.26 -0.46
N LYS A 2 -14.04 23.57 -1.65
CA LYS A 2 -14.83 23.49 -2.88
C LYS A 2 -14.92 22.02 -3.28
N ASN A 3 -16.11 21.44 -3.25
CA ASN A 3 -16.34 20.13 -3.85
C ASN A 3 -16.53 20.35 -5.35
N LEU A 4 -15.75 19.63 -6.14
CA LEU A 4 -15.75 19.76 -7.59
C LEU A 4 -16.24 18.48 -8.22
N LYS A 5 -16.59 18.55 -9.49
CA LYS A 5 -16.83 17.40 -10.33
C LYS A 5 -16.05 17.50 -11.63
N VAL A 6 -15.72 16.37 -12.20
CA VAL A 6 -15.01 16.25 -13.47
C VAL A 6 -15.68 15.18 -14.32
N LYS A 7 -16.03 15.52 -15.55
CA LYS A 7 -16.56 14.55 -16.53
C LYS A 7 -15.47 13.57 -16.93
N THR A 8 -15.82 12.33 -17.24
CA THR A 8 -14.85 11.27 -17.64
C THR A 8 -13.94 11.73 -18.78
N GLN A 9 -14.48 12.40 -19.79
CA GLN A 9 -13.69 12.93 -20.92
C GLN A 9 -12.69 14.01 -20.48
N ASN A 10 -13.05 14.85 -19.51
CA ASN A 10 -12.16 15.86 -18.96
C ASN A 10 -11.11 15.24 -18.02
N LEU A 11 -11.45 14.12 -17.36
CA LEU A 11 -10.48 13.37 -16.56
C LEU A 11 -9.37 12.77 -17.44
N VAL A 12 -9.70 12.24 -18.62
CA VAL A 12 -8.68 11.79 -19.59
C VAL A 12 -7.78 12.96 -20.01
N LYS A 13 -8.35 14.12 -20.34
CA LYS A 13 -7.58 15.34 -20.67
C LYS A 13 -6.68 15.79 -19.52
N LEU A 14 -7.15 15.68 -18.28
CA LEU A 14 -6.34 15.99 -17.10
C LEU A 14 -5.14 15.05 -17.01
N LEU A 15 -5.35 13.74 -17.19
CA LEU A 15 -4.27 12.75 -17.16
C LEU A 15 -3.24 12.98 -18.28
N ASP A 16 -3.69 13.39 -19.47
CA ASP A 16 -2.79 13.81 -20.56
C ASP A 16 -1.95 15.04 -20.19
N ALA A 17 -2.53 16.04 -19.52
CA ALA A 17 -1.76 17.19 -19.05
C ALA A 17 -0.75 16.80 -17.96
N LEU A 18 -1.12 15.86 -17.07
CA LEU A 18 -0.29 15.43 -15.95
C LEU A 18 0.89 14.52 -16.38
N LYS A 19 0.71 13.66 -17.39
CA LYS A 19 1.79 12.78 -17.88
C LYS A 19 2.92 13.55 -18.56
N ASP A 20 2.63 14.70 -19.15
CA ASP A 20 3.65 15.52 -19.82
C ASP A 20 4.48 16.32 -18.81
N ALA A 21 3.90 16.66 -17.65
CA ALA A 21 4.55 17.43 -16.59
C ALA A 21 5.33 16.58 -15.57
N SER A 22 5.04 15.28 -15.46
CA SER A 22 5.56 14.43 -14.39
C SER A 22 5.56 12.95 -14.74
N ASN A 23 6.21 12.11 -13.93
CA ASN A 23 6.07 10.67 -14.06
C ASN A 23 4.68 10.24 -13.57
N LEU A 24 3.69 10.15 -14.46
CA LEU A 24 2.34 9.69 -14.14
C LEU A 24 2.28 8.16 -14.19
N LEU A 25 1.97 7.54 -13.05
CA LEU A 25 1.67 6.13 -12.92
C LEU A 25 0.18 5.94 -12.68
N ALA A 26 -0.45 5.08 -13.48
CA ALA A 26 -1.88 4.81 -13.40
C ALA A 26 -2.18 3.34 -13.76
N PRO A 27 -3.32 2.78 -13.32
CA PRO A 27 -3.72 1.43 -13.70
C PRO A 27 -4.00 1.36 -15.21
N GLN A 28 -3.32 0.42 -15.88
CA GLN A 28 -3.48 0.14 -17.31
C GLN A 28 -3.60 -1.37 -17.49
N THR A 29 -4.45 -1.80 -18.43
CA THR A 29 -4.64 -3.22 -18.76
C THR A 29 -3.73 -3.60 -19.92
N ASP A 30 -2.94 -4.64 -19.76
CA ASP A 30 -2.08 -5.14 -20.84
C ASP A 30 -2.83 -6.06 -21.81
N LYS A 31 -2.11 -6.53 -22.84
CA LYS A 31 -2.68 -7.40 -23.87
C LYS A 31 -3.15 -8.77 -23.38
N TYR A 32 -2.79 -9.18 -22.16
CA TYR A 32 -3.20 -10.43 -21.54
C TYR A 32 -4.41 -10.26 -20.61
N GLY A 33 -4.87 -9.02 -20.40
CA GLY A 33 -5.98 -8.70 -19.52
C GLY A 33 -5.56 -8.39 -18.09
N ASP A 34 -4.26 -8.39 -17.79
CA ASP A 34 -3.74 -8.05 -16.47
C ASP A 34 -3.69 -6.52 -16.32
N THR A 35 -4.21 -6.03 -15.19
CA THR A 35 -4.15 -4.60 -14.86
C THR A 35 -3.10 -4.37 -13.78
N TYR A 36 -2.25 -3.36 -13.94
CA TYR A 36 -1.23 -2.95 -12.97
C TYR A 36 -0.86 -1.49 -13.18
N PHE A 37 -0.18 -0.89 -12.19
CA PHE A 37 0.27 0.48 -12.30
C PHE A 37 1.45 0.56 -13.27
N GLN A 38 1.34 1.43 -14.25
CA GLN A 38 2.36 1.63 -15.27
C GLN A 38 2.49 3.12 -15.60
N GLN A 39 3.63 3.49 -16.15
CA GLN A 39 3.81 4.83 -16.70
C GLN A 39 2.82 5.08 -17.83
N VAL A 40 2.10 6.20 -17.75
CA VAL A 40 1.09 6.57 -18.76
C VAL A 40 1.79 7.17 -19.97
N VAL A 41 1.62 6.54 -21.12
CA VAL A 41 2.02 7.08 -22.43
C VAL A 41 0.81 7.67 -23.17
N ASP A 42 -0.33 6.99 -23.06
CA ASP A 42 -1.62 7.38 -23.64
C ASP A 42 -2.68 7.36 -22.53
N ALA A 43 -3.24 8.53 -22.17
CA ALA A 43 -4.22 8.62 -21.10
C ALA A 43 -5.54 7.90 -21.41
N SER A 44 -5.84 7.62 -22.69
CA SER A 44 -7.04 6.87 -23.07
C SER A 44 -7.00 5.40 -22.64
N GLN A 45 -5.80 4.86 -22.38
CA GLN A 45 -5.59 3.49 -21.90
C GLN A 45 -5.71 3.36 -20.36
N VAL A 46 -5.87 4.48 -19.64
CA VAL A 46 -5.99 4.46 -18.19
C VAL A 46 -7.34 3.89 -17.76
N VAL A 47 -7.31 2.92 -16.86
CA VAL A 47 -8.50 2.34 -16.24
C VAL A 47 -9.06 3.33 -15.22
N LEU A 48 -10.19 3.97 -15.56
CA LEU A 48 -10.87 4.94 -14.70
C LEU A 48 -11.86 4.30 -13.71
N LYS A 49 -11.83 2.98 -13.56
CA LYS A 49 -12.62 2.23 -12.58
C LYS A 49 -11.75 1.81 -11.40
N HIS A 50 -12.37 1.64 -10.24
CA HIS A 50 -11.65 1.17 -9.06
C HIS A 50 -10.97 -0.16 -9.33
N PHE A 51 -9.70 -0.25 -8.96
CA PHE A 51 -8.86 -1.40 -9.23
C PHE A 51 -7.93 -1.68 -8.04
N LYS A 52 -7.95 -2.91 -7.51
CA LYS A 52 -7.08 -3.38 -6.43
C LYS A 52 -6.09 -4.41 -6.99
N PRO A 53 -4.86 -4.03 -7.41
CA PRO A 53 -3.88 -4.99 -7.91
C PRO A 53 -3.45 -5.94 -6.81
N LEU A 54 -3.05 -7.18 -7.15
CA LEU A 54 -2.48 -8.09 -6.15
C LEU A 54 -1.19 -7.53 -5.53
N MET A 55 -0.34 -6.90 -6.35
CA MET A 55 0.83 -6.16 -5.89
C MET A 55 0.43 -4.71 -5.60
N PRO A 56 0.51 -4.24 -4.35
CA PRO A 56 0.04 -2.90 -4.01
C PRO A 56 1.01 -1.85 -4.55
N ALA A 57 0.49 -0.73 -5.06
CA ALA A 57 1.29 0.29 -5.78
C ALA A 57 2.41 0.90 -4.92
N VAL A 58 2.25 0.92 -3.59
CA VAL A 58 3.30 1.33 -2.64
C VAL A 58 4.61 0.54 -2.82
N ARG A 59 4.52 -0.72 -3.25
CA ARG A 59 5.66 -1.61 -3.53
C ARG A 59 6.37 -1.30 -4.83
N GLU A 60 5.74 -0.55 -5.71
CA GLU A 60 6.32 -0.18 -7.00
C GLU A 60 6.94 1.21 -6.93
N VAL A 61 6.39 2.10 -6.08
CA VAL A 61 6.72 3.53 -6.12
C VAL A 61 7.56 4.02 -4.95
N LEU A 62 7.37 3.48 -3.74
CA LEU A 62 8.05 3.96 -2.53
C LEU A 62 8.99 2.92 -1.92
N PHE A 63 8.72 1.64 -2.12
CA PHE A 63 9.52 0.56 -1.59
C PHE A 63 9.55 -0.61 -2.57
N GLY A 64 10.38 -0.42 -3.60
CA GLY A 64 10.57 -1.34 -4.73
C GLY A 64 10.89 -2.77 -4.30
N GLN A 65 10.55 -3.73 -5.16
CA GLN A 65 11.05 -5.11 -5.03
C GLN A 65 12.59 -5.15 -4.99
N LEU A 66 13.21 -4.27 -5.75
CA LEU A 66 14.65 -4.05 -5.82
C LEU A 66 14.89 -2.54 -5.95
N GLU A 67 15.68 -1.99 -5.05
CA GLU A 67 16.03 -0.58 -5.04
C GLU A 67 17.54 -0.42 -4.90
N ASP A 68 18.15 0.32 -5.82
CA ASP A 68 19.57 0.65 -5.72
C ASP A 68 19.76 1.70 -4.62
N MET A 69 20.76 1.50 -3.77
CA MET A 69 21.06 2.41 -2.66
C MET A 69 22.34 3.20 -2.94
N ILE A 70 23.45 2.48 -3.09
CA ILE A 70 24.76 3.07 -3.38
C ILE A 70 25.47 2.25 -4.45
N THR A 71 26.32 2.92 -5.20
CA THR A 71 27.32 2.27 -6.05
C THR A 71 28.68 2.40 -5.38
N PHE A 72 29.51 1.37 -5.48
CA PHE A 72 30.86 1.36 -4.95
C PHE A 72 31.86 0.85 -5.99
N LYS A 73 33.09 1.36 -5.94
CA LYS A 73 34.19 0.93 -6.78
C LYS A 73 35.49 0.94 -6.00
N ASP A 74 36.14 -0.22 -5.92
CA ASP A 74 37.46 -0.38 -5.32
C ASP A 74 38.52 0.23 -6.24
N THR A 75 39.37 1.05 -5.65
CA THR A 75 40.48 1.74 -6.29
C THR A 75 41.77 1.44 -5.53
N ALA A 76 42.93 1.80 -6.09
CA ALA A 76 44.21 1.61 -5.41
C ALA A 76 44.29 2.33 -4.05
N SER A 77 43.50 3.39 -3.85
CA SER A 77 43.45 4.19 -2.62
C SER A 77 42.22 3.90 -1.74
N GLY A 78 41.53 2.78 -1.96
CA GLY A 78 40.32 2.38 -1.21
C GLY A 78 39.03 2.40 -2.04
N THR A 79 37.87 2.28 -1.38
CA THR A 79 36.56 2.16 -2.04
C THR A 79 35.89 3.52 -2.23
N LYS A 80 35.64 3.91 -3.48
CA LYS A 80 34.83 5.10 -3.81
C LYS A 80 33.35 4.73 -3.78
N ILE A 81 32.55 5.46 -2.99
CA ILE A 81 31.10 5.27 -2.86
C ILE A 81 30.37 6.45 -3.47
N LYS A 82 29.28 6.21 -4.21
CA LYS A 82 28.40 7.23 -4.75
C LYS A 82 26.93 6.90 -4.45
N PRO A 83 26.11 7.87 -4.04
CA PRO A 83 24.66 7.68 -3.93
C PRO A 83 24.05 7.47 -5.32
N VAL A 84 22.93 6.73 -5.40
CA VAL A 84 22.16 6.66 -6.65
C VAL A 84 21.33 7.93 -6.91
N LYS A 85 20.77 8.01 -8.13
CA LYS A 85 19.95 9.13 -8.60
C LYS A 85 18.82 9.46 -7.63
N ALA A 86 18.56 10.76 -7.48
CA ALA A 86 17.44 11.28 -6.72
C ALA A 86 16.09 10.84 -7.31
N ALA A 87 15.09 10.67 -6.43
CA ALA A 87 13.72 10.44 -6.84
C ALA A 87 13.20 11.55 -7.77
N LYS A 88 12.27 11.21 -8.66
CA LYS A 88 11.61 12.14 -9.58
C LYS A 88 10.20 12.48 -9.09
N ASP A 89 9.67 13.63 -9.50
CA ASP A 89 8.28 13.98 -9.25
C ASP A 89 7.37 12.95 -9.95
N THR A 90 6.52 12.31 -9.15
CA THR A 90 5.70 11.18 -9.56
C THR A 90 4.27 11.42 -9.12
N ILE A 91 3.31 11.20 -10.01
CA ILE A 91 1.88 11.21 -9.70
C ILE A 91 1.39 9.78 -9.76
N LEU A 92 0.72 9.33 -8.71
CA LEU A 92 0.07 8.02 -8.64
C LEU A 92 -1.43 8.22 -8.71
N PHE A 93 -2.02 7.85 -9.83
CA PHE A 93 -3.45 7.99 -10.10
C PHE A 93 -4.19 6.68 -9.94
N GLY A 94 -5.37 6.71 -9.32
CA GLY A 94 -6.24 5.54 -9.17
C GLY A 94 -5.86 4.67 -7.98
N LEU A 95 -5.14 5.21 -6.99
CA LEU A 95 -4.70 4.45 -5.82
C LEU A 95 -5.90 4.03 -4.94
N PRO A 96 -6.06 2.73 -4.60
CA PRO A 96 -7.03 2.29 -3.61
C PRO A 96 -6.74 2.88 -2.22
N ASN A 97 -7.79 3.20 -1.44
CA ASN A 97 -7.57 3.72 -0.09
C ASN A 97 -6.74 2.77 0.80
N CYS A 98 -6.96 1.45 0.68
CA CYS A 98 -6.19 0.49 1.46
C CYS A 98 -4.68 0.47 1.11
N ASP A 99 -4.29 0.93 -0.08
CA ASP A 99 -2.88 1.13 -0.43
C ASP A 99 -2.36 2.47 0.10
N LEU A 100 -3.19 3.52 0.09
CA LEU A 100 -2.88 4.80 0.73
C LEU A 100 -2.64 4.62 2.24
N ASP A 101 -3.49 3.89 2.94
CA ASP A 101 -3.27 3.58 4.36
C ASP A 101 -2.00 2.76 4.59
N GLY A 102 -1.60 1.93 3.61
CA GLY A 102 -0.30 1.29 3.62
C GLY A 102 0.86 2.27 3.47
N ILE A 103 0.73 3.31 2.63
CA ILE A 103 1.71 4.41 2.56
C ILE A 103 1.80 5.14 3.89
N LEU A 104 0.66 5.45 4.52
CA LEU A 104 0.64 6.13 5.83
C LEU A 104 1.27 5.28 6.93
N TYR A 105 1.03 3.97 6.94
CA TYR A 105 1.75 3.05 7.83
C TYR A 105 3.26 3.06 7.54
N ASN A 106 3.65 3.01 6.26
CA ASN A 106 5.06 3.04 5.88
C ASN A 106 5.73 4.38 6.23
N ASP A 107 4.99 5.49 6.26
CA ASP A 107 5.50 6.78 6.76
C ASP A 107 5.89 6.68 8.25
N GLU A 108 5.13 5.95 9.07
CA GLU A 108 5.52 5.69 10.47
C GLU A 108 6.82 4.89 10.57
N PHE A 109 6.97 3.85 9.74
CA PHE A 109 8.13 2.97 9.79
C PHE A 109 9.40 3.60 9.18
N PHE A 110 9.29 4.19 8.00
CA PHE A 110 10.44 4.68 7.23
C PHE A 110 10.73 6.16 7.46
N ALA A 111 9.77 6.99 7.85
CA ALA A 111 10.01 8.43 7.98
C ALA A 111 10.06 8.93 9.43
N LYS A 112 9.33 8.29 10.36
CA LYS A 112 9.10 8.83 11.72
C LYS A 112 9.81 8.07 12.85
N ARG A 113 10.55 7.00 12.55
CA ARG A 113 11.42 6.34 13.55
C ARG A 113 12.65 7.21 13.85
N GLU A 114 13.48 6.75 14.78
CA GLU A 114 14.71 7.44 15.20
C GLU A 114 15.59 7.87 14.01
N PHE A 115 15.67 7.02 12.97
CA PHE A 115 16.36 7.33 11.74
C PHE A 115 15.40 7.24 10.55
N ALA A 116 15.22 8.38 9.86
CA ALA A 116 14.44 8.44 8.64
C ALA A 116 15.21 7.80 7.48
N ASP A 117 14.53 6.92 6.75
CA ASP A 117 15.04 6.30 5.53
C ASP A 117 15.14 7.33 4.41
N PHE A 118 16.36 7.62 4.01
CA PHE A 118 16.67 8.65 3.01
C PHE A 118 15.97 8.41 1.66
N TYR A 119 15.93 7.16 1.19
CA TYR A 119 15.38 6.82 -0.12
C TYR A 119 13.86 6.98 -0.13
N TYR A 120 13.21 6.39 0.88
CA TYR A 120 11.77 6.47 1.07
C TYR A 120 11.30 7.92 1.22
N VAL A 121 11.92 8.70 2.12
CA VAL A 121 11.48 10.08 2.40
C VAL A 121 11.61 10.97 1.16
N ASN A 122 12.67 10.80 0.38
CA ASN A 122 12.86 11.57 -0.85
C ASN A 122 11.83 11.22 -1.92
N ALA A 123 11.51 9.93 -2.09
CA ALA A 123 10.44 9.50 -3.00
C ALA A 123 9.07 9.99 -2.51
N ARG A 124 8.78 9.83 -1.22
CA ARG A 124 7.51 10.22 -0.58
C ARG A 124 7.21 11.71 -0.70
N LYS A 125 8.22 12.59 -0.56
CA LYS A 125 8.09 14.06 -0.73
C LYS A 125 7.70 14.46 -2.16
N LYS A 126 8.21 13.73 -3.15
CA LYS A 126 7.98 13.95 -4.58
C LYS A 126 6.76 13.22 -5.14
N LEU A 127 6.12 12.39 -4.31
CA LEU A 127 4.91 11.70 -4.67
C LEU A 127 3.69 12.62 -4.50
N THR A 128 2.83 12.61 -5.51
CA THR A 128 1.47 13.14 -5.49
C THR A 128 0.51 11.98 -5.64
N ILE A 129 -0.55 11.92 -4.83
CA ILE A 129 -1.47 10.79 -4.73
C ILE A 129 -2.88 11.24 -5.11
N ILE A 130 -3.42 10.64 -6.16
CA ILE A 130 -4.81 10.76 -6.58
C ILE A 130 -5.49 9.42 -6.34
N THR A 131 -6.37 9.34 -5.34
CA THR A 131 -7.08 8.10 -5.01
C THR A 131 -8.37 7.95 -5.80
N LEU A 132 -8.79 6.70 -5.98
CA LEU A 132 -10.11 6.37 -6.53
C LEU A 132 -10.88 5.54 -5.49
N ALA A 133 -11.96 6.12 -4.96
CA ALA A 133 -12.77 5.52 -3.92
C ALA A 133 -13.34 4.16 -4.37
N CYS A 134 -13.32 3.19 -3.45
CA CYS A 134 -13.83 1.84 -3.71
C CYS A 134 -15.34 1.80 -3.39
N LEU A 135 -16.19 1.88 -4.42
CA LEU A 135 -17.65 1.77 -4.21
C LEU A 135 -18.14 0.33 -4.07
N THR A 136 -17.43 -0.62 -4.65
CA THR A 136 -17.77 -2.04 -4.58
C THR A 136 -16.50 -2.84 -4.31
N PRO A 137 -16.47 -3.68 -3.26
CA PRO A 137 -15.30 -4.50 -2.97
C PRO A 137 -14.95 -5.38 -4.19
N PRO A 138 -13.67 -5.43 -4.60
CA PRO A 138 -13.24 -6.27 -5.72
C PRO A 138 -13.52 -7.77 -5.51
N ASN A 139 -13.58 -8.21 -4.25
CA ASN A 139 -13.89 -9.59 -3.87
C ASN A 139 -14.34 -9.69 -2.40
N GLU A 140 -14.81 -10.88 -2.01
CA GLU A 140 -15.31 -11.18 -0.66
C GLU A 140 -14.26 -11.14 0.45
N ASN A 141 -12.97 -11.15 0.08
CA ASN A 141 -11.83 -11.13 0.99
C ASN A 141 -11.53 -9.73 1.54
N CYS A 142 -12.18 -8.68 1.02
CA CYS A 142 -12.02 -7.33 1.51
C CYS A 142 -12.80 -7.11 2.82
N PHE A 143 -12.17 -6.47 3.80
CA PHE A 143 -12.77 -6.14 5.12
C PHE A 143 -12.19 -4.84 5.70
N CYS A 144 -11.80 -3.89 4.84
CA CYS A 144 -11.14 -2.64 5.25
C CYS A 144 -12.00 -1.77 6.17
N ALA A 145 -13.32 -1.74 5.99
CA ALA A 145 -14.23 -1.02 6.89
C ALA A 145 -14.23 -1.63 8.31
N SER A 146 -14.22 -2.96 8.46
CA SER A 146 -14.06 -3.62 9.77
C SER A 146 -12.73 -3.30 10.45
N MET A 147 -11.73 -2.90 9.67
CA MET A 147 -10.43 -2.46 10.16
C MET A 147 -10.31 -0.94 10.31
N GLY A 148 -11.34 -0.16 9.95
CA GLY A 148 -11.32 1.32 10.03
C GLY A 148 -10.44 2.01 8.98
N HIS A 149 -10.25 1.37 7.81
CA HIS A 149 -9.29 1.79 6.77
C HIS A 149 -9.95 2.01 5.39
N GLY A 150 -11.22 2.44 5.37
CA GLY A 150 -11.87 2.83 4.13
C GLY A 150 -13.34 2.44 4.05
N PRO A 151 -13.92 2.39 2.84
CA PRO A 151 -13.25 2.44 1.53
C PRO A 151 -12.85 3.84 1.00
N PHE A 152 -13.14 4.90 1.73
CA PHE A 152 -12.83 6.30 1.36
C PHE A 152 -11.62 6.80 2.15
N ALA A 153 -10.79 7.64 1.53
CA ALA A 153 -9.68 8.25 2.24
C ALA A 153 -10.14 9.44 3.08
N GLU A 154 -9.60 9.54 4.29
CA GLU A 154 -9.85 10.69 5.18
C GLU A 154 -8.65 11.63 5.23
N LYS A 155 -7.45 11.13 4.90
CA LYS A 155 -6.19 11.85 4.97
C LYS A 155 -5.15 11.24 4.04
N GLY A 156 -4.07 11.97 3.77
CA GLY A 156 -2.88 11.43 3.08
C GLY A 156 -2.92 11.49 1.56
N PHE A 157 -4.02 11.94 0.97
CA PHE A 157 -4.19 12.11 -0.48
C PHE A 157 -4.11 13.58 -0.90
N ASP A 158 -3.83 13.82 -2.17
CA ASP A 158 -3.86 15.16 -2.77
C ASP A 158 -5.21 15.43 -3.43
N LEU A 159 -5.73 14.46 -4.19
CA LEU A 159 -7.10 14.43 -4.71
C LEU A 159 -7.73 13.05 -4.45
N GLN A 160 -9.03 13.02 -4.17
CA GLN A 160 -9.81 11.79 -4.14
C GLN A 160 -10.96 11.90 -5.13
N LEU A 161 -11.07 10.89 -5.99
CA LEU A 161 -12.13 10.75 -6.96
C LEU A 161 -13.14 9.72 -6.49
N THR A 162 -14.42 10.00 -6.68
CA THR A 162 -15.51 9.04 -6.52
C THR A 162 -16.27 8.96 -7.84
N ASP A 163 -16.35 7.77 -8.45
CA ASP A 163 -17.17 7.56 -9.65
C ASP A 163 -18.65 7.74 -9.28
N MET A 164 -19.29 8.78 -9.81
CA MET A 164 -20.67 9.11 -9.44
C MET A 164 -21.69 8.39 -10.31
N GLY A 165 -21.25 7.53 -11.24
CA GLY A 165 -22.08 7.09 -12.36
C GLY A 165 -22.31 8.23 -13.35
N ASP A 166 -22.99 7.91 -14.46
CA ASP A 166 -23.42 8.91 -15.47
C ASP A 166 -22.27 9.69 -16.15
N GLY A 167 -21.04 9.16 -16.10
CA GLY A 167 -19.88 9.71 -16.81
C GLY A 167 -19.19 10.89 -16.14
N PHE A 168 -19.26 11.00 -14.81
CA PHE A 168 -18.49 11.99 -14.05
C PHE A 168 -18.03 11.48 -12.69
N PHE A 169 -17.04 12.17 -12.13
CA PHE A 169 -16.46 11.90 -10.82
C PHE A 169 -16.65 13.10 -9.90
N LEU A 170 -16.98 12.86 -8.63
CA LEU A 170 -16.81 13.85 -7.58
C LEU A 170 -15.33 13.93 -7.19
N VAL A 171 -14.83 15.14 -6.95
CA VAL A 171 -13.44 15.44 -6.62
C VAL A 171 -13.38 16.10 -5.25
N ASN A 172 -12.70 15.45 -4.30
CA ASN A 172 -12.34 16.03 -3.02
C ASN A 172 -10.86 16.42 -3.02
N ILE A 173 -10.57 17.66 -2.60
CA ILE A 173 -9.20 18.18 -2.51
C ILE A 173 -8.65 17.93 -1.11
N GLY A 174 -7.56 17.15 -1.01
CA GLY A 174 -6.95 16.74 0.26
C GLY A 174 -5.69 17.52 0.64
N SER A 175 -5.08 18.26 -0.29
CA SER A 175 -3.81 18.95 -0.03
C SER A 175 -3.60 20.21 -0.90
N LYS A 176 -2.54 20.96 -0.59
CA LYS A 176 -2.06 22.07 -1.44
C LYS A 176 -1.59 21.61 -2.84
N LYS A 177 -1.01 20.41 -2.97
CA LYS A 177 -0.64 19.86 -4.28
C LYS A 177 -1.89 19.56 -5.11
N GLY A 178 -2.93 18.99 -4.49
CA GLY A 178 -4.21 18.74 -5.14
C GLY A 178 -4.90 20.04 -5.56
N GLN A 179 -4.91 21.05 -4.69
CA GLN A 179 -5.44 22.38 -5.03
C GLN A 179 -4.71 22.96 -6.24
N LYS A 180 -3.37 22.86 -6.29
CA LYS A 180 -2.59 23.34 -7.44
C LYS A 180 -2.98 22.63 -8.74
N ILE A 181 -3.15 21.29 -8.73
CA ILE A 181 -3.60 20.54 -9.91
C ILE A 181 -4.93 21.07 -10.43
N VAL A 182 -5.87 21.33 -9.52
CA VAL A 182 -7.19 21.87 -9.86
C VAL A 182 -7.09 23.28 -10.42
N ASP A 183 -6.31 24.17 -9.78
CA ASP A 183 -6.20 25.57 -10.20
C ASP A 183 -5.54 25.70 -11.58
N ASP A 184 -4.44 24.96 -11.81
CA ASP A 184 -3.73 24.93 -13.10
C ASP A 184 -4.61 24.38 -14.24
N ASN A 185 -5.63 23.57 -13.91
CA ASN A 185 -6.51 22.90 -14.88
C ASN A 185 -7.99 23.27 -14.66
N SER A 186 -8.26 24.47 -14.16
CA SER A 186 -9.59 24.87 -13.68
C SER A 186 -10.72 24.72 -14.70
N SER A 187 -10.42 24.82 -16.00
CA SER A 187 -11.38 24.63 -17.10
C SER A 187 -11.90 23.19 -17.26
N LEU A 188 -11.23 22.20 -16.65
CA LEU A 188 -11.65 20.80 -16.68
C LEU A 188 -12.65 20.45 -15.57
N PHE A 189 -12.78 21.30 -14.55
CA PHE A 189 -13.58 21.06 -13.36
C PHE A 189 -14.82 21.96 -13.30
N GLU A 190 -15.90 21.44 -12.73
CA GLU A 190 -17.14 22.16 -12.46
C GLU A 190 -17.44 22.13 -10.95
N ALA A 191 -18.22 23.08 -10.44
CA ALA A 191 -18.68 23.02 -9.05
C ALA A 191 -19.67 21.84 -8.87
N ALA A 192 -19.50 21.06 -7.81
CA ALA A 192 -20.46 20.04 -7.41
C ALA A 192 -21.65 20.69 -6.68
N GLY A 193 -22.87 20.38 -7.11
CA GLY A 193 -24.11 20.89 -6.51
C GLY A 193 -24.58 20.06 -5.31
N GLU A 194 -25.63 20.51 -4.63
CA GLU A 194 -26.19 19.80 -3.47
C GLU A 194 -26.65 18.36 -3.80
N ALA A 195 -27.28 18.17 -4.97
CA ALA A 195 -27.69 16.85 -5.43
C ALA A 195 -26.49 15.89 -5.63
N ASP A 196 -25.37 16.40 -6.16
CA ASP A 196 -24.12 15.62 -6.33
C ASP A 196 -23.59 15.17 -4.96
N LEU A 197 -23.64 16.07 -3.95
CA LEU A 197 -23.18 15.79 -2.60
C LEU A 197 -24.08 14.81 -1.84
N SER A 198 -25.40 14.89 -2.02
CA SER A 198 -26.34 13.93 -1.43
C SER A 198 -26.13 12.53 -2.01
N LYS A 199 -26.04 12.41 -3.34
CA LYS A 199 -25.72 11.14 -4.02
C LYS A 199 -24.39 10.56 -3.53
N TRP A 200 -23.38 11.41 -3.34
CA TRP A 200 -22.08 10.96 -2.86
C TRP A 200 -22.13 10.40 -1.44
N LYS A 201 -22.89 11.02 -0.55
CA LYS A 201 -23.08 10.52 0.83
C LYS A 201 -23.75 9.14 0.83
N GLU A 202 -24.77 8.93 -0.01
CA GLU A 202 -25.44 7.64 -0.17
C GLU A 202 -24.47 6.57 -0.68
N LEU A 203 -23.71 6.87 -1.74
CA LEU A 203 -22.69 5.96 -2.29
C LEU A 203 -21.61 5.63 -1.26
N LYS A 204 -21.17 6.62 -0.47
CA LYS A 204 -20.19 6.42 0.60
C LYS A 204 -20.70 5.45 1.65
N GLN A 205 -21.92 5.67 2.14
CA GLN A 205 -22.53 4.80 3.15
C GLN A 205 -22.70 3.37 2.65
N GLN A 206 -23.23 3.18 1.43
CA GLN A 206 -23.42 1.85 0.84
C GLN A 206 -22.09 1.09 0.68
N ALA A 207 -21.03 1.79 0.27
CA ALA A 207 -19.71 1.21 0.12
C ALA A 207 -19.08 0.79 1.47
N GLU A 208 -19.22 1.62 2.51
CA GLU A 208 -18.79 1.30 3.89
C GLU A 208 -19.52 0.07 4.43
N GLU A 209 -20.83 -0.02 4.21
CA GLU A 209 -21.64 -1.17 4.62
C GLU A 209 -21.24 -2.46 3.88
N SER A 210 -21.01 -2.38 2.55
CA SER A 210 -20.65 -3.54 1.72
C SER A 210 -19.28 -4.16 2.03
N THR A 211 -18.37 -3.36 2.60
CA THR A 211 -17.00 -3.78 2.97
C THR A 211 -16.87 -4.13 4.46
N THR A 212 -17.96 -4.03 5.21
CA THR A 212 -18.01 -4.39 6.63
C THR A 212 -18.26 -5.89 6.80
N LYS A 213 -17.37 -6.56 7.52
CA LYS A 213 -17.49 -7.93 7.99
C LYS A 213 -17.81 -7.93 9.49
N LYS A 214 -19.06 -8.25 9.85
CA LYS A 214 -19.59 -8.19 11.23
C LYS A 214 -18.90 -9.13 12.22
N ASP A 215 -18.24 -10.17 11.70
CA ASP A 215 -17.49 -11.15 12.48
C ASP A 215 -16.05 -10.70 12.80
N VAL A 216 -15.56 -9.60 12.22
CA VAL A 216 -14.23 -9.04 12.51
C VAL A 216 -14.37 -7.80 13.40
N ASN A 217 -13.93 -7.89 14.66
CA ASN A 217 -13.93 -6.78 15.60
C ASN A 217 -12.49 -6.36 15.94
N LYS A 218 -11.92 -5.43 15.15
CA LYS A 218 -10.54 -4.93 15.35
C LYS A 218 -10.31 -4.49 16.79
N LYS A 219 -11.19 -3.65 17.34
CA LYS A 219 -11.02 -3.08 18.69
C LYS A 219 -10.91 -4.19 19.74
N LYS A 220 -11.85 -5.13 19.76
CA LYS A 220 -11.86 -6.23 20.73
C LYS A 220 -10.62 -7.13 20.57
N ALA A 221 -10.24 -7.49 19.33
CA ALA A 221 -9.02 -8.24 19.07
C ALA A 221 -7.77 -7.56 19.63
N LEU A 222 -7.64 -6.27 19.36
CA LEU A 222 -6.50 -5.46 19.76
C LEU A 222 -6.42 -5.25 21.27
N ASP A 223 -7.55 -5.15 21.97
CA ASP A 223 -7.60 -5.02 23.43
C ASP A 223 -7.24 -6.33 24.14
N ASN A 224 -7.58 -7.46 23.52
CA ASN A 224 -7.27 -8.79 24.03
C ASN A 224 -5.83 -9.23 23.76
N MET A 225 -5.22 -8.87 22.63
CA MET A 225 -3.91 -9.40 22.23
C MET A 225 -2.76 -9.05 23.18
N GLY A 226 -2.86 -7.94 23.91
CA GLY A 226 -1.90 -7.55 24.96
C GLY A 226 -2.18 -8.16 26.33
N ARG A 227 -3.34 -8.82 26.51
CA ARG A 227 -3.78 -9.46 27.76
C ARG A 227 -3.78 -10.98 27.67
N THR A 228 -4.00 -11.51 26.48
CA THR A 228 -4.08 -12.94 26.17
C THR A 228 -3.23 -13.18 24.92
N PRO A 229 -2.11 -13.92 25.03
CA PRO A 229 -1.33 -14.28 23.86
C PRO A 229 -2.17 -15.14 22.91
N LEU A 230 -1.84 -15.11 21.61
CA LEU A 230 -2.38 -16.10 20.68
C LEU A 230 -2.14 -17.50 21.26
N LYS A 231 -3.19 -18.32 21.28
CA LYS A 231 -3.10 -19.69 21.79
C LYS A 231 -2.01 -20.42 21.03
N GLU A 232 -1.11 -21.09 21.75
CA GLU A 232 0.01 -21.81 21.13
C GLU A 232 -0.47 -22.81 20.08
N GLN A 233 -1.57 -23.51 20.39
CA GLN A 233 -2.24 -24.43 19.47
C GLN A 233 -2.64 -23.77 18.14
N MET A 234 -3.12 -22.52 18.16
CA MET A 234 -3.46 -21.79 16.93
C MET A 234 -2.21 -21.47 16.11
N ILE A 235 -1.12 -21.06 16.76
CA ILE A 235 0.15 -20.82 16.06
C ILE A 235 0.63 -22.10 15.39
N ILE A 236 0.54 -23.24 16.07
CA ILE A 236 0.90 -24.55 15.53
C ILE A 236 0.02 -24.89 14.32
N GLU A 237 -1.31 -24.75 14.42
CA GLU A 237 -2.24 -25.03 13.31
C GLU A 237 -1.99 -24.16 12.08
N ILE A 238 -1.75 -22.86 12.29
CA ILE A 238 -1.42 -21.95 11.19
C ILE A 238 -0.04 -22.28 10.60
N SER A 239 0.95 -22.54 11.48
CA SER A 239 2.31 -22.92 11.09
C SER A 239 2.26 -24.16 10.21
N ASP A 240 1.57 -25.22 10.66
CA ASP A 240 1.48 -26.50 9.96
C ASP A 240 0.94 -26.34 8.54
N ARG A 241 -0.18 -25.61 8.39
CA ARG A 241 -0.77 -25.29 7.09
C ARG A 241 0.11 -24.38 6.24
N CYS A 242 0.90 -23.50 6.84
CA CYS A 242 1.70 -22.52 6.12
C CYS A 242 2.89 -23.17 5.41
N ILE A 243 2.93 -23.03 4.08
CA ILE A 243 4.09 -23.45 3.26
C ILE A 243 5.22 -22.42 3.22
N SER A 244 5.16 -21.36 4.04
CA SER A 244 6.20 -20.33 4.17
C SER A 244 6.61 -19.66 2.84
N CYS A 245 5.71 -19.54 1.86
CA CYS A 245 6.02 -18.97 0.53
C CYS A 245 6.19 -17.43 0.52
N GLY A 246 5.82 -16.74 1.60
CA GLY A 246 5.95 -15.28 1.71
C GLY A 246 4.87 -14.46 0.98
N ALA A 247 3.96 -15.07 0.21
CA ALA A 247 2.97 -14.37 -0.60
C ALA A 247 2.19 -13.28 0.20
N CYS A 248 1.78 -13.59 1.42
CA CYS A 248 1.05 -12.67 2.30
C CYS A 248 1.86 -11.46 2.78
N ASN A 249 3.20 -11.48 2.66
CA ASN A 249 4.08 -10.35 2.95
C ASN A 249 4.32 -9.52 1.69
N TYR A 250 4.58 -10.18 0.56
CA TYR A 250 4.81 -9.53 -0.74
C TYR A 250 3.60 -8.70 -1.20
N THR A 251 2.38 -9.22 -1.00
CA THR A 251 1.13 -8.55 -1.43
C THR A 251 0.54 -7.61 -0.38
N CYS A 252 1.16 -7.50 0.80
CA CYS A 252 0.64 -6.64 1.86
C CYS A 252 1.18 -5.21 1.69
N PRO A 253 0.34 -4.17 1.70
CA PRO A 253 0.82 -2.79 1.49
C PRO A 253 1.60 -2.22 2.68
N THR A 254 1.54 -2.86 3.86
CA THR A 254 2.16 -2.34 5.09
C THR A 254 3.33 -3.20 5.60
N CYS A 255 3.69 -4.31 4.94
CA CYS A 255 4.90 -5.04 5.36
C CYS A 255 6.15 -4.18 5.11
N THR A 256 7.17 -4.27 5.94
CA THR A 256 8.37 -3.44 5.80
C THR A 256 9.66 -4.25 5.90
N CYS A 257 9.54 -5.58 5.80
CA CYS A 257 10.67 -6.50 5.79
C CYS A 257 11.48 -6.32 4.50
N PHE A 258 12.79 -6.11 4.63
CA PHE A 258 13.73 -6.10 3.51
C PHE A 258 15.06 -6.71 3.91
N ASN A 259 15.86 -7.00 2.90
CA ASN A 259 17.25 -7.35 3.03
C ASN A 259 18.12 -6.38 2.22
N VAL A 260 19.41 -6.35 2.52
CA VAL A 260 20.39 -5.52 1.82
C VAL A 260 21.48 -6.43 1.27
N ILE A 261 21.63 -6.43 -0.05
CA ILE A 261 22.58 -7.28 -0.77
C ILE A 261 23.55 -6.44 -1.59
N ASP A 262 24.79 -6.89 -1.67
CA ASP A 262 25.79 -6.29 -2.55
C ASP A 262 25.87 -7.10 -3.86
N HIS A 263 25.39 -6.51 -4.96
CA HIS A 263 25.61 -7.08 -6.28
C HIS A 263 26.96 -6.59 -6.82
N LYS A 264 27.98 -7.46 -6.75
CA LYS A 264 29.36 -7.16 -7.17
C LYS A 264 29.65 -7.70 -8.56
N LYS A 265 30.35 -6.90 -9.36
CA LYS A 265 30.99 -7.28 -10.63
C LYS A 265 32.40 -6.69 -10.65
N ASP A 266 33.41 -7.56 -10.61
CA ASP A 266 34.83 -7.19 -10.48
C ASP A 266 35.10 -6.30 -9.26
N LYS A 267 35.78 -5.17 -9.46
CA LYS A 267 36.10 -4.15 -8.45
C LYS A 267 34.96 -3.13 -8.26
N ALA A 268 33.76 -3.39 -8.74
CA ALA A 268 32.63 -2.48 -8.62
C ALA A 268 31.36 -3.22 -8.23
N GLY A 269 30.38 -2.50 -7.71
CA GLY A 269 29.09 -3.09 -7.38
C GLY A 269 28.06 -2.06 -7.00
N THR A 270 26.84 -2.57 -6.80
CA THR A 270 25.70 -1.81 -6.32
C THR A 270 25.16 -2.50 -5.08
N ARG A 271 25.05 -1.76 -3.99
CA ARG A 271 24.27 -2.19 -2.83
C ARG A 271 22.80 -1.95 -3.14
N LYS A 272 22.01 -2.99 -3.00
CA LYS A 272 20.59 -2.99 -3.30
C LYS A 272 19.80 -3.36 -2.07
N ARG A 273 18.69 -2.69 -1.85
CA ARG A 273 17.63 -3.12 -0.95
C ARG A 273 16.68 -4.02 -1.73
N VAL A 274 16.36 -5.18 -1.18
CA VAL A 274 15.39 -6.12 -1.74
C VAL A 274 14.27 -6.35 -0.76
N LEU A 275 13.03 -6.39 -1.26
CA LEU A 275 11.91 -6.83 -0.45
C LEU A 275 12.18 -8.25 0.05
N ASP A 276 11.89 -8.51 1.32
CA ASP A 276 12.07 -9.83 1.93
C ASP A 276 10.87 -10.10 2.86
N SER A 277 10.82 -11.28 3.47
CA SER A 277 9.68 -11.71 4.26
C SER A 277 10.10 -12.43 5.52
N CYS A 278 9.58 -11.95 6.66
CA CYS A 278 9.83 -12.56 7.96
C CYS A 278 9.29 -14.00 8.12
N ILE A 279 8.49 -14.50 7.17
CA ILE A 279 8.06 -15.91 7.16
C ILE A 279 9.11 -16.83 6.53
N LEU A 280 10.04 -16.30 5.75
CA LEU A 280 11.09 -17.08 5.09
C LEU A 280 12.15 -17.48 6.10
N GLY A 281 12.59 -18.75 6.04
CA GLY A 281 13.55 -19.32 6.98
C GLY A 281 14.90 -18.60 7.00
N GLY A 282 15.27 -17.92 5.92
CA GLY A 282 16.52 -17.16 5.81
C GLY A 282 16.49 -15.77 6.45
N TYR A 283 15.31 -15.17 6.65
CA TYR A 283 15.19 -13.73 6.97
C TYR A 283 15.90 -13.32 8.26
N PHE A 284 15.82 -14.16 9.30
CA PHE A 284 16.42 -13.88 10.60
C PHE A 284 17.84 -14.42 10.76
N ARG A 285 18.39 -15.07 9.73
CA ARG A 285 19.75 -15.62 9.81
C ARG A 285 20.76 -14.48 9.93
N MET A 286 21.56 -14.52 10.98
CA MET A 286 22.59 -13.52 11.25
C MET A 286 23.97 -13.95 10.72
N ALA A 287 24.91 -13.00 10.71
CA ALA A 287 26.31 -13.31 10.45
C ALA A 287 26.79 -14.40 11.43
N GLY A 288 27.48 -15.42 10.91
CA GLY A 288 27.85 -16.62 11.68
C GLY A 288 26.82 -17.76 11.65
N GLY A 289 25.68 -17.59 10.95
CA GLY A 289 24.74 -18.67 10.66
C GLY A 289 23.68 -18.92 11.73
N HIS A 290 23.78 -18.30 12.91
CA HIS A 290 22.75 -18.38 13.94
C HIS A 290 21.42 -17.80 13.43
N ASN A 291 20.33 -18.50 13.73
CA ASN A 291 18.98 -18.11 13.33
C ASN A 291 18.03 -18.15 14.55
N PRO A 292 17.67 -17.00 15.14
CA PRO A 292 16.82 -16.95 16.33
C PRO A 292 15.35 -17.31 16.04
N LYS A 293 14.97 -17.49 14.77
CA LYS A 293 13.61 -17.89 14.34
C LYS A 293 13.67 -19.00 13.29
N GLU A 294 14.45 -20.03 13.59
CA GLU A 294 14.61 -21.21 12.74
C GLU A 294 13.32 -22.05 12.65
N ALA A 295 12.55 -22.15 13.74
CA ALA A 295 11.27 -22.84 13.75
C ALA A 295 10.20 -22.08 12.94
N LYS A 296 9.33 -22.82 12.23
CA LYS A 296 8.25 -22.24 11.42
C LYS A 296 7.20 -21.55 12.30
N GLU A 297 7.00 -22.09 13.49
CA GLU A 297 6.10 -21.61 14.54
C GLU A 297 6.53 -20.21 15.00
N ASP A 298 7.84 -20.00 15.21
CA ASP A 298 8.39 -18.72 15.65
C ASP A 298 8.24 -17.62 14.61
N ARG A 299 8.42 -17.97 13.33
CA ARG A 299 8.18 -17.05 12.21
C ARG A 299 6.69 -16.75 12.03
N THR A 300 5.85 -17.76 12.17
CA THR A 300 4.38 -17.63 12.14
C THR A 300 3.92 -16.70 13.26
N ARG A 301 4.36 -16.93 14.50
CA ARG A 301 4.10 -16.05 15.64
C ARG A 301 4.56 -14.63 15.35
N ASN A 302 5.79 -14.46 14.88
CA ASN A 302 6.33 -13.15 14.50
C ASN A 302 5.45 -12.42 13.47
N ARG A 303 4.96 -13.12 12.44
CA ARG A 303 4.13 -12.53 11.37
C ARG A 303 2.83 -11.94 11.89
N TYR A 304 2.13 -12.62 12.81
CA TYR A 304 0.85 -12.16 13.33
C TYR A 304 1.02 -11.18 14.49
N PHE A 305 1.96 -11.43 15.40
CA PHE A 305 2.24 -10.50 16.51
C PHE A 305 2.75 -9.16 16.01
N CYS A 306 3.68 -9.15 15.04
CA CYS A 306 4.13 -7.90 14.44
C CYS A 306 2.94 -7.13 13.87
N LYS A 307 2.14 -7.81 13.04
CA LYS A 307 1.06 -7.19 12.28
C LYS A 307 -0.09 -6.66 13.13
N LEU A 308 -0.41 -7.33 14.22
CA LEU A 308 -1.62 -7.06 14.98
C LEU A 308 -1.34 -6.48 16.37
N LEU A 309 -0.24 -6.86 17.04
CA LEU A 309 0.10 -6.36 18.39
C LEU A 309 1.20 -5.31 18.35
N TRP A 310 2.39 -5.66 17.91
CA TRP A 310 3.55 -4.77 18.04
C TRP A 310 3.42 -3.51 17.20
N ASP A 311 2.74 -3.59 16.05
CA ASP A 311 2.35 -2.42 15.27
C ASP A 311 1.42 -1.50 16.07
N LYS A 312 0.42 -2.04 16.78
CA LYS A 312 -0.46 -1.24 17.65
C LYS A 312 0.35 -0.55 18.75
N GLU A 313 1.21 -1.29 19.43
CA GLU A 313 2.02 -0.75 20.53
C GLU A 313 2.95 0.37 20.09
N LYS A 314 3.53 0.26 18.88
CA LYS A 314 4.50 1.22 18.36
C LYS A 314 3.87 2.39 17.61
N LEU A 315 2.76 2.16 16.90
CA LEU A 315 2.20 3.07 15.92
C LEU A 315 0.77 3.51 16.24
N GLY A 316 0.16 2.96 17.29
CA GLY A 316 -1.19 3.29 17.75
C GLY A 316 -2.32 2.52 17.07
N ASP A 317 -2.05 1.75 16.00
CA ASP A 317 -3.02 0.89 15.32
C ASP A 317 -2.36 -0.38 14.76
N SER A 318 -3.16 -1.41 14.47
CA SER A 318 -2.67 -2.61 13.80
C SER A 318 -2.13 -2.29 12.40
N GLY A 319 -1.14 -3.03 11.92
CA GLY A 319 -0.71 -2.92 10.53
C GLY A 319 -1.69 -3.50 9.52
N CYS A 320 -2.82 -4.10 9.93
CA CYS A 320 -3.76 -4.73 9.00
C CYS A 320 -4.84 -3.76 8.52
N VAL A 321 -4.70 -3.30 7.27
CA VAL A 321 -5.65 -2.40 6.59
C VAL A 321 -6.88 -3.09 5.98
N GLY A 322 -7.06 -4.40 6.18
CA GLY A 322 -8.22 -5.16 5.68
C GLY A 322 -8.35 -5.27 4.15
N CYS A 323 -7.26 -5.10 3.39
CA CYS A 323 -7.30 -5.16 1.91
C CYS A 323 -7.56 -6.56 1.32
N GLY A 324 -7.46 -7.63 2.10
CA GLY A 324 -7.73 -9.00 1.65
C GLY A 324 -6.68 -9.67 0.78
N ARG A 325 -5.66 -8.95 0.28
CA ARG A 325 -4.66 -9.50 -0.67
C ARG A 325 -3.88 -10.71 -0.14
N CYS A 326 -3.63 -10.76 1.16
CA CYS A 326 -2.98 -11.93 1.78
C CYS A 326 -3.86 -13.19 1.71
N LEU A 327 -5.18 -13.03 1.65
CA LEU A 327 -6.15 -14.12 1.48
C LEU A 327 -6.21 -14.53 0.01
N ASP A 328 -6.28 -13.54 -0.89
CA ASP A 328 -6.27 -13.73 -2.34
C ASP A 328 -5.02 -14.51 -2.80
N ALA A 329 -3.85 -14.21 -2.22
CA ALA A 329 -2.58 -14.79 -2.61
C ALA A 329 -2.23 -16.13 -1.91
N CYS A 330 -3.00 -16.57 -0.92
CA CYS A 330 -2.62 -17.72 -0.09
C CYS A 330 -3.06 -19.05 -0.72
N PRO A 331 -2.13 -19.91 -1.20
CA PRO A 331 -2.51 -21.17 -1.85
C PRO A 331 -3.12 -22.19 -0.88
N VAL A 332 -2.85 -22.02 0.42
CA VAL A 332 -3.29 -22.92 1.50
C VAL A 332 -4.41 -22.33 2.37
N LYS A 333 -4.98 -21.19 1.95
CA LYS A 333 -6.16 -20.54 2.57
C LYS A 333 -6.00 -20.26 4.07
N VAL A 334 -4.83 -19.78 4.49
CA VAL A 334 -4.62 -19.27 5.85
C VAL A 334 -5.32 -17.91 5.95
N ASP A 335 -6.33 -17.80 6.82
CA ASP A 335 -7.17 -16.62 6.93
C ASP A 335 -6.82 -15.77 8.16
N ILE A 336 -6.36 -14.53 7.92
CA ILE A 336 -6.06 -13.57 9.00
C ILE A 336 -7.34 -13.11 9.73
N LYS A 337 -8.52 -13.17 9.10
CA LYS A 337 -9.79 -12.85 9.77
C LYS A 337 -10.05 -13.83 10.90
N ASP A 338 -9.71 -15.11 10.73
CA ASP A 338 -9.88 -16.13 11.78
C ASP A 338 -8.95 -15.88 12.96
N VAL A 339 -7.72 -15.43 12.69
CA VAL A 339 -6.78 -14.96 13.72
C VAL A 339 -7.39 -13.80 14.51
N ILE A 340 -7.92 -12.78 13.81
CA ILE A 340 -8.55 -11.62 14.44
C ILE A 340 -9.80 -12.01 15.24
N LYS A 341 -10.63 -12.93 14.72
CA LYS A 341 -11.83 -13.45 15.42
C LYS A 341 -11.50 -14.15 16.72
N GLN A 342 -10.50 -15.04 16.71
CA GLN A 342 -10.11 -15.73 17.94
C GLN A 342 -9.60 -14.77 18.99
N LEU A 343 -8.85 -13.75 18.58
CA LEU A 343 -8.43 -12.68 19.48
C LEU A 343 -9.61 -11.82 19.95
N SER A 344 -10.68 -11.73 19.15
CA SER A 344 -11.89 -11.00 19.49
C SER A 344 -12.87 -11.78 20.37
N ASN A 345 -12.66 -13.07 20.64
CA ASN A 345 -13.61 -13.88 21.42
C ASN A 345 -13.24 -13.91 22.89
#